data_AF-A0A0G4EIB3-F1
#
_entry.id   AF-A0A0G4EIB3-F1
#
_cell.length_a   1.000
_cell.length_b   1.000
_cell.length_c   1.000
_cell.angle_alpha   90.00
_cell.angle_beta   90.00
_cell.angle_gamma   90.00
#
_symmetry.space_group_name_H-M   'P 1'
#
loop_
_entity.id
_entity.type
_entity.pdbx_description
1 polymer ?
#
loop_
_entity_poly.entity_id
_entity_poly.type
_entity_poly.pdbx_seq_one_letter_code
_entity_poly.pdbx_strand_id
1 'polypeptide(L)'
;MKETSRRLGAEYLSVAPSTRQHSYPPKGVLHQGTHRLCVNLVCHFRDSPINVLFVVDTTAVWSYLTKEARVLLHPDLDNTAPCFFMGIDHLPIECAQSFGDWEHINILGTNAMAKLGWSPLVDWGRGSFVMAPVSIGRRRWRPGVWAGWDGEGLQVAAREPLTSSSALSSAAADVKPPTGQVLHREEKVTSFDGPPEGKARHPHEYAVKLPDMAEKEMEAISRDLGAEYLSVAPSERQHSYPPEGVLHVDTYRLCVNLVCRWDPLKGGFGKPINVLFVIDTTAVWSYLSKKAMAALLEKPIDSDALPSNLTVRIEDHLGKEHLIECAPSFGDFEHINILGTQAMGRLGWSPVVVEWGDWGMFIMAPVSIVTFY
;
A
#
# COMPACT_ATOMS: atom_id res chain seq x y z
N MET A 1 -14.00 0.33 15.42
CA MET A 1 -13.53 1.72 15.63
C MET A 1 -13.17 2.03 17.08
N LYS A 2 -14.10 2.11 18.04
CA LYS A 2 -13.79 2.46 19.45
C LYS A 2 -12.67 1.63 20.08
N GLU A 3 -12.70 0.30 19.89
CA GLU A 3 -11.66 -0.60 20.40
C GLU A 3 -10.31 -0.38 19.72
N THR A 4 -10.30 -0.28 18.38
CA THR A 4 -9.10 0.02 17.59
C THR A 4 -8.46 1.35 18.01
N SER A 5 -9.27 2.39 18.21
CA SER A 5 -8.80 3.70 18.69
C SER A 5 -8.14 3.56 20.07
N ARG A 6 -8.77 2.84 21.01
CA ARG A 6 -8.20 2.60 22.34
C ARG A 6 -6.86 1.87 22.28
N ARG A 7 -6.71 0.90 21.38
CA ARG A 7 -5.41 0.22 21.13
C ARG A 7 -4.34 1.18 20.61
N LEU A 8 -4.74 2.25 19.92
CA LEU A 8 -3.85 3.33 19.45
C LEU A 8 -3.66 4.44 20.50
N GLY A 9 -4.14 4.24 21.75
CA GLY A 9 -3.92 5.16 22.86
C GLY A 9 -4.89 6.33 22.94
N ALA A 10 -5.99 6.31 22.18
CA ALA A 10 -6.97 7.40 22.17
C ALA A 10 -8.42 6.91 22.19
N GLU A 11 -9.31 7.68 22.79
CA GLU A 11 -10.74 7.42 22.69
C GLU A 11 -11.30 7.99 21.38
N TYR A 12 -12.07 7.17 20.65
CA TYR A 12 -12.65 7.58 19.36
C TYR A 12 -13.67 8.70 19.56
N LEU A 13 -13.52 9.80 18.81
CA LEU A 13 -14.34 11.00 18.89
C LEU A 13 -14.33 11.68 20.27
N SER A 14 -13.20 11.60 20.97
CA SER A 14 -12.96 12.38 22.19
C SER A 14 -12.13 13.62 21.94
N VAL A 15 -12.25 14.61 22.81
CA VAL A 15 -11.39 15.80 22.81
C VAL A 15 -9.94 15.37 23.07
N ALA A 16 -9.02 15.80 22.21
CA ALA A 16 -7.60 15.58 22.39
C ALA A 16 -6.99 16.66 23.32
N PRO A 17 -5.92 16.35 24.07
CA PRO A 17 -5.31 17.31 24.99
C PRO A 17 -4.57 18.44 24.28
N SER A 18 -4.26 18.29 22.99
CA SER A 18 -3.61 19.30 22.15
C SER A 18 -3.95 19.07 20.68
N THR A 19 -3.61 20.00 19.80
CA THR A 19 -3.73 19.84 18.34
C THR A 19 -2.62 18.97 17.73
N ARG A 20 -1.62 18.56 18.52
CA ARG A 20 -0.51 17.71 18.05
C ARG A 20 -0.92 16.25 18.03
N GLN A 21 -0.35 15.50 17.09
CA GLN A 21 -0.51 14.04 17.04
C GLN A 21 0.10 13.38 18.28
N HIS A 22 -0.50 12.27 18.72
CA HIS A 22 0.02 11.47 19.86
C HIS A 22 1.40 10.87 19.60
N SER A 23 1.73 10.67 18.33
CA SER A 23 3.02 10.21 17.85
C SER A 23 3.35 10.88 16.53
N TYR A 24 4.62 11.20 16.31
CA TYR A 24 5.11 11.61 14.99
C TYR A 24 6.27 10.70 14.56
N PRO A 25 6.19 10.07 13.38
CA PRO A 25 5.03 9.97 12.49
C PRO A 25 3.82 9.28 13.17
N PRO A 26 2.58 9.53 12.70
CA PRO A 26 1.40 8.85 13.22
C PRO A 26 1.52 7.33 13.09
N LYS A 27 1.33 6.62 14.20
CA LYS A 27 1.32 5.15 14.23
C LYS A 27 -0.08 4.62 13.98
N GLY A 28 -0.15 3.53 13.22
CA GLY A 28 -1.37 2.83 12.89
C GLY A 28 -1.27 1.32 13.09
N VAL A 29 -2.40 0.64 12.98
CA VAL A 29 -2.52 -0.82 13.12
C VAL A 29 -3.32 -1.42 11.97
N LEU A 30 -2.98 -2.66 11.64
CA LEU A 30 -3.79 -3.50 10.78
C LEU A 30 -5.00 -4.02 11.59
N HIS A 31 -6.20 -3.71 11.13
CA HIS A 31 -7.41 -4.22 11.78
C HIS A 31 -7.54 -5.74 11.55
N GLN A 32 -7.42 -6.53 12.62
CA GLN A 32 -7.32 -8.00 12.56
C GLN A 32 -8.45 -8.70 11.81
N GLY A 33 -9.66 -8.15 11.80
CA GLY A 33 -10.79 -8.78 11.11
C GLY A 33 -10.90 -8.47 9.62
N THR A 34 -10.30 -7.37 9.16
CA THR A 34 -10.50 -6.85 7.79
C THR A 34 -9.21 -6.48 7.08
N HIS A 35 -8.05 -6.70 7.70
CA HIS A 35 -6.73 -6.30 7.16
C HIS A 35 -6.69 -4.85 6.61
N ARG A 36 -7.46 -3.94 7.24
CA ARG A 36 -7.49 -2.52 6.86
C ARG A 36 -6.47 -1.76 7.69
N LEU A 37 -5.78 -0.83 7.07
CA LEU A 37 -4.85 0.07 7.75
C LEU A 37 -5.65 1.14 8.49
N CYS A 38 -5.59 1.14 9.83
CA CYS A 38 -6.26 2.13 10.67
C CYS A 38 -5.25 3.03 11.38
N VAL A 39 -5.44 4.35 11.29
CA VAL A 39 -4.63 5.34 12.00
C VAL A 39 -5.53 6.27 12.80
N ASN A 40 -5.12 6.60 14.02
CA ASN A 40 -5.82 7.60 14.82
C ASN A 40 -5.10 8.93 14.69
N LEU A 41 -5.82 9.96 14.24
CA LEU A 41 -5.29 11.29 14.04
C LEU A 41 -6.03 12.28 14.92
N VAL A 42 -5.30 13.28 15.39
CA VAL A 42 -5.87 14.49 15.98
C VAL A 42 -6.27 15.42 14.84
N CYS A 43 -7.57 15.61 14.69
CA CYS A 43 -8.16 16.55 13.75
C CYS A 43 -8.66 17.76 14.53
N HIS A 44 -8.65 18.93 13.92
CA HIS A 44 -9.20 20.12 14.58
C HIS A 44 -9.90 21.03 13.58
N PHE A 45 -10.87 21.78 14.07
CA PHE A 45 -11.38 22.96 13.39
C PHE A 45 -11.55 24.03 14.45
N ARG A 46 -10.93 25.20 14.24
CA ARG A 46 -10.69 26.19 15.30
C ARG A 46 -9.96 25.56 16.50
N ASP A 47 -10.44 25.79 17.71
CA ASP A 47 -9.74 25.47 18.98
C ASP A 47 -10.09 24.10 19.59
N SER A 48 -10.88 23.28 18.90
CA SER A 48 -11.36 21.99 19.41
C SER A 48 -10.67 20.81 18.70
N PRO A 49 -9.55 20.28 19.23
CA PRO A 49 -8.92 19.09 18.70
C PRO A 49 -9.66 17.82 19.14
N ILE A 50 -9.91 16.91 18.21
CA ILE A 50 -10.68 15.69 18.39
C ILE A 50 -9.89 14.50 17.82
N ASN A 51 -9.93 13.38 18.53
CA ASN A 51 -9.38 12.11 18.07
C ASN A 51 -10.30 11.44 17.05
N VAL A 52 -9.82 11.25 15.83
CA VAL A 52 -10.57 10.61 14.75
C VAL A 52 -9.78 9.42 14.22
N LEU A 53 -10.43 8.25 14.22
CA LEU A 53 -9.89 7.03 13.62
C LEU A 53 -10.23 6.99 12.15
N PHE A 54 -9.21 6.92 11.29
CA PHE A 54 -9.32 6.77 9.85
C PHE A 54 -8.95 5.37 9.39
N VAL A 55 -9.62 4.91 8.33
CA VAL A 55 -9.10 3.87 7.44
C VAL A 55 -8.26 4.56 6.36
N VAL A 56 -7.03 4.09 6.15
CA VAL A 56 -6.16 4.59 5.08
C VAL A 56 -6.55 3.92 3.77
N ASP A 57 -6.89 4.73 2.77
CA ASP A 57 -7.40 4.28 1.50
C ASP A 57 -6.61 4.95 0.35
N THR A 58 -5.77 4.15 -0.31
CA THR A 58 -4.99 4.58 -1.49
C THR A 58 -5.82 4.73 -2.75
N THR A 59 -7.12 4.42 -2.67
CA THR A 59 -8.08 4.52 -3.75
C THR A 59 -9.06 5.68 -3.52
N ALA A 60 -9.30 6.11 -2.28
CA ALA A 60 -10.09 7.30 -2.06
C ALA A 60 -9.28 8.55 -2.42
N VAL A 61 -9.70 9.30 -3.44
CA VAL A 61 -9.09 10.61 -3.75
C VAL A 61 -9.28 11.56 -2.58
N TRP A 62 -10.51 11.62 -2.07
CA TRP A 62 -10.90 12.50 -0.98
C TRP A 62 -10.81 11.80 0.37
N SER A 63 -10.59 12.60 1.41
CA SER A 63 -10.86 12.14 2.77
C SER A 63 -12.33 12.32 3.11
N TYR A 64 -12.89 11.35 3.82
CA TYR A 64 -14.29 11.34 4.20
C TYR A 64 -14.45 11.23 5.72
N LEU A 65 -15.43 11.93 6.27
CA LEU A 65 -15.78 11.87 7.68
C LEU A 65 -17.21 11.40 7.88
N THR A 66 -17.44 10.58 8.90
CA THR A 66 -18.80 10.24 9.32
C THR A 66 -19.54 11.50 9.74
N LYS A 67 -20.88 11.43 9.72
CA LYS A 67 -21.73 12.54 10.17
C LYS A 67 -21.39 12.95 11.61
N GLU A 68 -21.13 11.99 12.49
CA GLU A 68 -20.76 12.24 13.88
C GLU A 68 -19.43 12.98 13.99
N ALA A 69 -18.40 12.53 13.26
CA ALA A 69 -17.09 13.19 13.26
C ALA A 69 -17.17 14.62 12.71
N ARG A 70 -17.93 14.82 11.62
CA ARG A 70 -18.21 16.13 11.04
C ARG A 70 -18.87 17.06 12.04
N VAL A 71 -19.97 16.64 12.68
CA VAL A 71 -20.73 17.50 13.61
C VAL A 71 -19.87 17.93 14.81
N LEU A 72 -18.99 17.05 15.29
CA LEU A 72 -18.10 17.39 16.40
C LEU A 72 -17.02 18.41 15.99
N LEU A 73 -16.46 18.28 14.78
CA LEU A 73 -15.48 19.24 14.25
C LEU A 73 -16.15 20.56 13.81
N HIS A 74 -17.34 20.49 13.25
CA HIS A 74 -18.06 21.59 12.61
C HIS A 74 -19.52 21.66 13.09
N PRO A 75 -19.78 22.03 14.35
CA PRO A 75 -21.14 22.07 14.89
C PRO A 75 -22.01 23.14 14.22
N ASP A 76 -21.38 24.21 13.72
CA ASP A 76 -22.06 25.36 13.10
C ASP A 76 -22.25 25.20 11.58
N LEU A 77 -21.66 24.18 10.96
CA LEU A 77 -21.70 24.02 9.52
C LEU A 77 -23.03 23.40 9.11
N ASP A 78 -23.78 24.11 8.28
CA ASP A 78 -25.04 23.60 7.72
C ASP A 78 -24.81 22.24 7.04
N ASN A 79 -25.74 21.30 7.26
CA ASN A 79 -25.69 19.94 6.71
C ASN A 79 -25.73 19.92 5.18
N THR A 80 -25.97 21.07 4.54
CA THR A 80 -26.02 21.25 3.09
C THR A 80 -24.64 21.38 2.44
N ALA A 81 -23.58 21.74 3.19
CA ALA A 81 -22.24 21.84 2.62
C ALA A 81 -21.65 20.44 2.33
N PRO A 82 -21.38 20.07 1.06
CA PRO A 82 -20.89 18.73 0.72
C PRO A 82 -19.40 18.54 1.09
N CYS A 83 -18.63 19.62 1.08
CA CYS A 83 -17.19 19.64 1.37
C CYS A 83 -16.88 20.68 2.45
N PHE A 84 -15.84 20.43 3.23
CA PHE A 84 -15.36 21.31 4.31
C PHE A 84 -13.88 21.03 4.61
N PHE A 85 -13.27 21.87 5.45
CA PHE A 85 -11.85 21.71 5.83
C PHE A 85 -11.71 21.22 7.26
N MET A 86 -10.77 20.30 7.50
CA MET A 86 -10.27 19.96 8.84
C MET A 86 -8.76 20.19 8.90
N GLY A 87 -8.25 20.60 10.04
CA GLY A 87 -6.82 20.68 10.31
C GLY A 87 -6.25 19.33 10.72
N ILE A 88 -5.14 18.92 10.11
CA ILE A 88 -4.28 17.81 10.56
C ILE A 88 -2.84 18.33 10.54
N ASP A 89 -2.15 18.26 11.67
CA ASP A 89 -0.75 18.71 11.80
C ASP A 89 -0.54 20.14 11.26
N HIS A 90 -1.47 21.03 11.60
CA HIS A 90 -1.55 22.44 11.15
C HIS A 90 -1.88 22.67 9.66
N LEU A 91 -2.04 21.61 8.86
CA LEU A 91 -2.41 21.73 7.45
C LEU A 91 -3.93 21.61 7.25
N PRO A 92 -4.54 22.48 6.42
CA PRO A 92 -5.95 22.36 6.06
C PRO A 92 -6.13 21.23 5.05
N ILE A 93 -6.87 20.22 5.47
CA ILE A 93 -7.25 19.06 4.67
C ILE A 93 -8.71 19.23 4.25
N GLU A 94 -8.95 19.15 2.95
CA GLU A 94 -10.30 19.21 2.39
C GLU A 94 -10.92 17.82 2.48
N CYS A 95 -12.17 17.77 2.93
CA CYS A 95 -12.90 16.54 3.21
C CYS A 95 -14.34 16.65 2.77
N ALA A 96 -14.95 15.50 2.53
CA ALA A 96 -16.38 15.38 2.32
C ALA A 96 -17.03 14.57 3.45
N GLN A 97 -18.35 14.62 3.54
CA GLN A 97 -19.08 13.72 4.42
C GLN A 97 -19.16 12.32 3.77
N SER A 98 -18.92 11.28 4.56
CA SER A 98 -19.13 9.89 4.14
C SER A 98 -20.61 9.63 3.82
N PHE A 99 -20.86 8.75 2.86
CA PHE A 99 -22.21 8.41 2.37
C PHE A 99 -22.31 6.95 1.94
N GLY A 100 -23.53 6.43 1.83
CA GLY A 100 -23.79 5.03 1.44
C GLY A 100 -23.14 4.03 2.39
N ASP A 101 -22.53 2.97 1.84
CA ASP A 101 -21.88 1.90 2.63
C ASP A 101 -20.70 2.38 3.49
N TRP A 102 -20.22 3.61 3.27
CA TRP A 102 -19.12 4.22 3.99
C TRP A 102 -19.56 5.20 5.07
N GLU A 103 -20.87 5.44 5.23
CA GLU A 103 -21.39 6.48 6.14
C GLU A 103 -20.91 6.34 7.59
N HIS A 104 -20.50 5.13 7.99
CA HIS A 104 -20.02 4.79 9.32
C HIS A 104 -18.49 4.77 9.46
N ILE A 105 -17.73 5.15 8.43
CA ILE A 105 -16.26 5.05 8.42
C ILE A 105 -15.66 6.40 8.02
N ASN A 106 -14.60 6.81 8.73
CA ASN A 106 -13.75 7.91 8.26
C ASN A 106 -12.64 7.35 7.37
N ILE A 107 -12.41 7.99 6.24
CA ILE A 107 -11.43 7.58 5.23
C ILE A 107 -10.37 8.66 5.11
N LEU A 108 -9.11 8.28 5.18
CA LEU A 108 -7.97 9.14 4.85
C LEU A 108 -7.56 8.83 3.41
N GLY A 109 -7.92 9.73 2.51
CA GLY A 109 -7.66 9.59 1.08
C GLY A 109 -6.29 10.11 0.63
N THR A 110 -5.95 9.85 -0.63
CA THR A 110 -4.67 10.19 -1.24
C THR A 110 -4.42 11.69 -1.33
N ASN A 111 -5.44 12.55 -1.48
CA ASN A 111 -5.26 14.00 -1.43
C ASN A 111 -4.71 14.47 -0.08
N ALA A 112 -5.27 13.95 1.02
CA ALA A 112 -4.79 14.29 2.36
C ALA A 112 -3.38 13.75 2.59
N MET A 113 -3.12 12.50 2.22
CA MET A 113 -1.78 11.90 2.30
C MET A 113 -0.75 12.71 1.51
N ALA A 114 -1.10 13.15 0.30
CA ALA A 114 -0.26 14.01 -0.54
C ALA A 114 0.04 15.35 0.13
N LYS A 115 -0.99 16.05 0.63
CA LYS A 115 -0.83 17.33 1.34
C LYS A 115 0.05 17.21 2.59
N LEU A 116 -0.07 16.08 3.29
CA LEU A 116 0.73 15.78 4.49
C LEU A 116 2.13 15.24 4.16
N GLY A 117 2.39 14.89 2.89
CA GLY A 117 3.62 14.21 2.47
C GLY A 117 3.78 12.82 3.09
N TRP A 118 2.68 12.15 3.44
CA TRP A 118 2.70 10.88 4.16
C TRP A 118 2.52 9.69 3.23
N SER A 119 3.21 8.59 3.53
CA SER A 119 2.92 7.26 2.94
C SER A 119 2.82 6.19 4.03
N PRO A 120 1.94 5.18 3.85
CA PRO A 120 1.86 4.09 4.81
C PRO A 120 3.07 3.15 4.66
N LEU A 121 3.91 3.09 5.68
CA LEU A 121 4.99 2.11 5.80
C LEU A 121 4.54 0.98 6.73
N VAL A 122 4.18 -0.17 6.15
CA VAL A 122 3.50 -1.26 6.85
C VAL A 122 4.49 -2.33 7.29
N ASP A 123 4.50 -2.65 8.58
CA ASP A 123 5.09 -3.87 9.11
C ASP A 123 4.03 -4.97 9.14
N TRP A 124 4.01 -5.78 8.08
CA TRP A 124 3.07 -6.88 7.93
C TRP A 124 3.24 -7.97 8.99
N GLY A 125 4.45 -8.17 9.52
CA GLY A 125 4.74 -9.17 10.54
C GLY A 125 4.18 -8.79 11.92
N ARG A 126 4.23 -7.50 12.25
CA ARG A 126 3.67 -6.97 13.51
C ARG A 126 2.22 -6.52 13.39
N GLY A 127 1.68 -6.40 12.17
CA GLY A 127 0.35 -5.85 11.93
C GLY A 127 0.25 -4.38 12.36
N SER A 128 1.33 -3.62 12.17
CA SER A 128 1.42 -2.19 12.52
C SER A 128 1.98 -1.40 11.35
N PHE A 129 1.77 -0.08 11.33
CA PHE A 129 2.37 0.78 10.31
C PHE A 129 2.62 2.18 10.87
N VAL A 130 3.32 3.00 10.11
CA VAL A 130 3.37 4.45 10.35
C VAL A 130 3.03 5.22 9.08
N MET A 131 2.46 6.41 9.26
CA MET A 131 2.30 7.40 8.19
C MET A 131 3.59 8.23 8.10
N ALA A 132 4.61 7.67 7.46
CA ALA A 132 5.93 8.30 7.42
C ALA A 132 5.92 9.52 6.50
N PRO A 133 6.53 10.66 6.91
CA PRO A 133 6.86 11.72 5.97
C PRO A 133 7.88 11.18 4.97
N VAL A 134 7.52 11.19 3.69
CA VAL A 134 8.42 10.75 2.63
C VAL A 134 8.90 11.98 1.88
N SER A 135 10.15 12.35 2.13
CA SER A 135 10.92 13.26 1.27
C SER A 135 12.09 12.47 0.71
N ILE A 136 11.83 11.63 -0.27
CA ILE A 136 12.92 10.96 -0.97
C ILE A 136 13.51 12.01 -1.92
N GLY A 137 14.64 12.62 -1.53
CA GLY A 137 15.36 13.54 -2.40
C GLY A 137 15.58 12.92 -3.78
N ARG A 138 15.57 13.73 -4.85
CA ARG A 138 15.69 13.34 -6.27
C ARG A 138 16.92 12.44 -6.55
N ARG A 139 16.88 11.16 -6.18
CA ARG A 139 17.92 10.17 -6.47
C ARG A 139 17.30 9.03 -7.23
N ARG A 140 17.80 8.84 -8.45
CA ARG A 140 17.50 7.71 -9.32
C ARG A 140 17.92 6.42 -8.62
N TRP A 141 16.98 5.50 -8.40
CA TRP A 141 17.28 4.22 -7.77
C TRP A 141 18.12 3.37 -8.73
N ARG A 142 19.13 2.68 -8.17
CA ARG A 142 19.85 1.60 -8.85
C ARG A 142 19.53 0.29 -8.10
N PRO A 143 19.61 -0.88 -8.74
CA PRO A 143 19.49 -2.15 -8.02
C PRO A 143 20.46 -2.20 -6.82
N GLY A 144 19.98 -2.56 -5.63
CA GLY A 144 20.78 -2.65 -4.40
C GLY A 144 20.79 -1.40 -3.50
N VAL A 145 19.88 -0.45 -3.72
CA VAL A 145 19.69 0.72 -2.85
C VAL A 145 18.70 0.39 -1.73
N TRP A 146 19.08 0.67 -0.49
CA TRP A 146 18.28 0.43 0.72
C TRP A 146 17.76 1.78 1.21
N ALA A 147 16.46 1.90 1.46
CA ALA A 147 15.95 2.88 2.40
C ALA A 147 16.25 2.45 3.84
N GLY A 148 16.18 3.37 4.78
CA GLY A 148 16.27 3.13 6.22
C GLY A 148 15.66 4.33 6.92
N TRP A 149 14.89 4.10 7.97
CA TRP A 149 14.27 5.20 8.74
C TRP A 149 15.11 5.45 9.99
N ASP A 150 15.63 6.66 10.15
CA ASP A 150 16.51 7.05 11.25
C ASP A 150 15.77 7.72 12.42
N GLY A 151 14.44 7.79 12.35
CA GLY A 151 13.59 8.50 13.31
C GLY A 151 13.34 9.97 12.95
N GLU A 152 14.06 10.54 11.99
CA GLU A 152 13.87 11.91 11.48
C GLU A 152 13.40 11.95 10.01
N GLY A 153 13.65 10.89 9.24
CA GLY A 153 13.17 10.74 7.86
C GLY A 153 13.55 9.41 7.22
N LEU A 154 12.98 9.09 6.06
CA LEU A 154 13.39 7.92 5.27
C LEU A 154 14.68 8.28 4.50
N GLN A 155 15.82 7.79 4.97
CA GLN A 155 17.12 7.92 4.29
C GLN A 155 17.25 6.83 3.22
N VAL A 156 17.89 7.14 2.10
CA VAL A 156 18.12 6.19 1.00
C VAL A 156 19.63 6.07 0.73
N ALA A 157 20.21 4.89 0.95
CA ALA A 157 21.62 4.59 0.76
C ALA A 157 21.84 3.53 -0.33
N ALA A 158 22.66 3.88 -1.33
CA ALA A 158 23.14 2.92 -2.33
C ALA A 158 24.28 2.11 -1.73
N ARG A 159 24.23 0.77 -1.81
CA ARG A 159 25.41 -0.07 -1.56
C ARG A 159 26.06 -0.33 -2.91
N GLU A 160 27.32 0.08 -3.10
CA GLU A 160 28.05 -0.31 -4.30
C GLU A 160 28.17 -1.84 -4.35
N PRO A 161 28.00 -2.47 -5.53
CA PRO A 161 28.26 -3.89 -5.67
C PRO A 161 29.74 -4.12 -5.35
N LEU A 162 30.01 -5.01 -4.40
CA LEU A 162 31.34 -5.56 -4.18
C LEU A 162 31.74 -6.27 -5.46
N THR A 163 32.44 -5.55 -6.34
CA THR A 163 33.13 -6.15 -7.47
C THR A 163 34.29 -6.94 -6.89
N SER A 164 34.25 -8.24 -7.10
CA SER A 164 35.38 -9.12 -6.90
C SER A 164 36.56 -8.64 -7.75
N SER A 165 37.77 -8.73 -7.19
CA SER A 165 39.06 -8.37 -7.79
C SER A 165 39.56 -6.93 -7.58
N SER A 166 40.10 -6.65 -6.40
CA SER A 166 41.52 -6.27 -6.31
C SER A 166 42.10 -6.67 -4.95
N ALA A 167 43.22 -7.38 -5.01
CA ALA A 167 43.93 -7.90 -3.86
C ALA A 167 44.71 -6.80 -3.13
N LEU A 168 44.73 -6.93 -1.79
CA LEU A 168 45.86 -6.65 -0.87
C LEU A 168 46.71 -5.40 -1.11
N SER A 169 46.62 -4.44 -0.18
CA SER A 169 47.81 -4.01 0.57
C SER A 169 47.43 -3.27 1.86
N SER A 170 47.98 -3.76 2.98
CA SER A 170 48.29 -3.13 4.30
C SER A 170 47.57 -1.83 4.71
N ALA A 171 47.06 -1.67 5.94
CA ALA A 171 47.65 -2.06 7.20
C ALA A 171 46.58 -2.17 8.30
N ALA A 172 46.79 -3.13 9.18
CA ALA A 172 46.03 -3.32 10.41
C ALA A 172 46.30 -2.19 11.41
N ALA A 173 45.25 -1.74 12.10
CA ALA A 173 45.35 -1.27 13.46
C ALA A 173 44.25 -1.95 14.28
N ASP A 174 44.70 -2.68 15.29
CA ASP A 174 43.94 -3.43 16.28
C ASP A 174 42.77 -2.64 16.89
N VAL A 175 41.55 -3.17 16.72
CA VAL A 175 40.46 -2.94 17.68
C VAL A 175 39.79 -4.27 17.95
N LYS A 176 40.02 -4.82 19.15
CA LYS A 176 39.32 -6.01 19.65
C LYS A 176 37.82 -5.72 19.74
N PRO A 177 36.93 -6.59 19.22
CA PRO A 177 35.50 -6.47 19.49
C PRO A 177 35.21 -6.98 20.91
N PRO A 178 34.27 -6.35 21.63
CA PRO A 178 33.84 -6.83 22.94
C PRO A 178 33.12 -8.17 22.78
N THR A 179 33.54 -9.13 23.61
CA THR A 179 32.97 -10.47 23.74
C THR A 179 31.59 -10.37 24.38
N GLY A 180 30.55 -10.87 23.70
CA GLY A 180 29.23 -11.05 24.29
C GLY A 180 28.09 -10.32 23.59
N GLN A 181 27.83 -10.63 22.33
CA GLN A 181 26.48 -10.53 21.77
C GLN A 181 26.15 -11.85 21.08
N VAL A 182 25.17 -12.54 21.66
CA VAL A 182 24.52 -13.70 21.07
C VAL A 182 23.85 -13.20 19.79
N LEU A 183 24.35 -13.63 18.63
CA LEU A 183 23.63 -13.51 17.36
C LEU A 183 22.26 -14.17 17.55
N HIS A 184 21.20 -13.38 17.61
CA HIS A 184 19.85 -13.88 17.49
C HIS A 184 19.73 -14.56 16.13
N ARG A 185 19.61 -15.88 16.19
CA ARG A 185 19.27 -16.80 15.12
C ARG A 185 18.10 -16.21 14.32
N GLU A 186 18.29 -16.05 13.01
CA GLU A 186 17.21 -15.79 12.06
C GLU A 186 16.14 -16.88 12.24
N GLU A 187 15.03 -16.54 12.87
CA GLU A 187 13.84 -17.37 12.85
C GLU A 187 13.22 -17.25 11.47
N LYS A 188 13.35 -18.34 10.71
CA LYS A 188 12.68 -18.58 9.44
C LYS A 188 11.17 -18.60 9.72
N VAL A 189 10.50 -17.47 9.54
CA VAL A 189 9.02 -17.39 9.61
C VAL A 189 8.47 -18.15 8.41
N THR A 190 8.14 -19.43 8.58
CA THR A 190 7.61 -20.32 7.53
C THR A 190 6.09 -20.49 7.57
N SER A 191 5.38 -19.77 8.44
CA SER A 191 3.91 -19.80 8.44
C SER A 191 3.35 -18.43 8.78
N PHE A 192 2.69 -17.82 7.78
CA PHE A 192 1.69 -16.81 8.02
C PHE A 192 0.42 -17.58 8.35
N ASP A 193 0.19 -17.86 9.64
CA ASP A 193 -1.08 -18.44 10.05
C ASP A 193 -2.16 -17.40 9.73
N GLY A 194 -2.91 -17.67 8.67
CA GLY A 194 -4.05 -16.86 8.26
C GLY A 194 -5.06 -16.73 9.41
N PRO A 195 -5.98 -15.77 9.33
CA PRO A 195 -7.03 -15.64 10.33
C PRO A 195 -7.74 -17.01 10.51
N PRO A 196 -8.07 -17.40 11.76
CA PRO A 196 -8.68 -18.69 12.04
C PRO A 196 -9.89 -18.93 11.14
N GLU A 197 -9.91 -20.10 10.49
CA GLU A 197 -10.99 -20.53 9.60
C GLU A 197 -12.35 -20.28 10.26
N GLY A 198 -13.16 -19.42 9.65
CA GLY A 198 -14.56 -19.22 10.07
C GLY A 198 -15.12 -17.80 10.03
N LYS A 199 -14.35 -16.75 9.71
CA LYS A 199 -14.91 -15.38 9.59
C LYS A 199 -14.34 -14.49 8.48
N ALA A 200 -13.63 -15.03 7.49
CA ALA A 200 -13.35 -14.28 6.27
C ALA A 200 -14.65 -14.21 5.44
N ARG A 201 -15.33 -13.06 5.48
CA ARG A 201 -16.47 -12.77 4.60
C ARG A 201 -16.04 -12.91 3.14
N HIS A 202 -16.91 -13.46 2.30
CA HIS A 202 -16.63 -13.73 0.89
C HIS A 202 -16.15 -12.47 0.13
N PRO A 203 -15.38 -12.62 -0.97
CA PRO A 203 -14.86 -11.49 -1.77
C PRO A 203 -15.92 -10.50 -2.27
N HIS A 204 -17.20 -10.90 -2.27
CA HIS A 204 -18.35 -10.15 -2.77
C HIS A 204 -18.92 -9.10 -1.80
N GLU A 205 -18.41 -8.99 -0.57
CA GLU A 205 -18.91 -8.02 0.43
C GLU A 205 -18.11 -6.69 0.49
N TYR A 206 -17.10 -6.52 -0.37
CA TYR A 206 -16.27 -5.31 -0.36
C TYR A 206 -16.72 -4.38 -1.49
N ALA A 207 -17.46 -3.32 -1.14
CA ALA A 207 -17.90 -2.27 -2.08
C ALA A 207 -16.72 -1.36 -2.44
N VAL A 208 -15.78 -1.87 -3.23
CA VAL A 208 -14.74 -1.10 -3.88
C VAL A 208 -15.39 -0.34 -5.04
N LYS A 209 -15.76 0.93 -4.81
CA LYS A 209 -16.27 1.80 -5.88
C LYS A 209 -15.09 2.29 -6.71
N LEU A 210 -14.77 1.60 -7.81
CA LEU A 210 -13.74 2.03 -8.77
C LEU A 210 -14.27 2.19 -10.21
N PRO A 211 -15.19 3.13 -10.48
CA PRO A 211 -15.70 3.37 -11.84
C PRO A 211 -14.96 4.48 -12.60
N ASP A 212 -13.82 4.99 -12.12
CA ASP A 212 -13.14 6.16 -12.70
C ASP A 212 -11.91 5.85 -13.57
N MET A 213 -11.51 4.58 -13.70
CA MET A 213 -10.38 4.20 -14.55
C MET A 213 -10.83 3.26 -15.67
N ALA A 214 -10.75 3.69 -16.92
CA ALA A 214 -11.06 2.89 -18.10
C ALA A 214 -9.87 2.02 -18.54
N GLU A 215 -10.16 0.97 -19.32
CA GLU A 215 -9.11 0.08 -19.85
C GLU A 215 -8.06 0.83 -20.70
N LYS A 216 -8.49 1.81 -21.51
CA LYS A 216 -7.58 2.63 -22.31
C LYS A 216 -6.59 3.42 -21.45
N GLU A 217 -7.00 3.83 -20.25
CA GLU A 217 -6.13 4.52 -19.31
C GLU A 217 -5.12 3.54 -18.72
N MET A 218 -5.52 2.31 -18.40
CA MET A 218 -4.57 1.27 -17.99
C MET A 218 -3.52 0.97 -19.08
N GLU A 219 -3.93 0.90 -20.34
CA GLU A 219 -3.01 0.73 -21.48
C GLU A 219 -2.02 1.90 -21.60
N ALA A 220 -2.48 3.15 -21.38
CA ALA A 220 -1.63 4.33 -21.37
C ALA A 220 -0.62 4.29 -20.22
N ILE A 221 -1.11 4.10 -18.99
CA ILE A 221 -0.27 4.02 -17.77
C ILE A 221 0.76 2.91 -17.89
N SER A 222 0.37 1.72 -18.37
CA SER A 222 1.32 0.62 -18.51
C SER A 222 2.46 0.99 -19.47
N ARG A 223 2.13 1.64 -20.60
CA ARG A 223 3.15 2.08 -21.57
C ARG A 223 4.08 3.13 -20.99
N ASP A 224 3.57 4.04 -20.17
CA ASP A 224 4.37 5.04 -19.46
C ASP A 224 5.32 4.38 -18.45
N LEU A 225 4.92 3.25 -17.86
CA LEU A 225 5.78 2.38 -17.04
C LEU A 225 6.70 1.47 -17.86
N GLY A 226 6.76 1.64 -19.19
CA GLY A 226 7.68 0.93 -20.08
C GLY A 226 7.24 -0.48 -20.48
N ALA A 227 5.96 -0.83 -20.33
CA ALA A 227 5.42 -2.14 -20.70
C ALA A 227 4.06 -2.03 -21.42
N GLU A 228 3.79 -2.93 -22.35
CA GLU A 228 2.46 -3.00 -22.97
C GLU A 228 1.52 -3.81 -22.08
N TYR A 229 0.34 -3.26 -21.74
CA TYR A 229 -0.63 -3.91 -20.88
C TYR A 229 -1.08 -5.26 -21.47
N LEU A 230 -1.05 -6.33 -20.65
CA LEU A 230 -1.36 -7.72 -21.02
C LEU A 230 -0.49 -8.32 -22.14
N SER A 231 0.63 -7.69 -22.46
CA SER A 231 1.63 -8.26 -23.36
C SER A 231 2.50 -9.31 -22.65
N VAL A 232 3.13 -10.18 -23.44
CA VAL A 232 4.15 -11.10 -22.94
C VAL A 232 5.39 -10.31 -22.53
N ALA A 233 5.79 -10.44 -21.27
CA ALA A 233 7.00 -9.82 -20.77
C ALA A 233 8.25 -10.53 -21.33
N PRO A 234 9.34 -9.78 -21.59
CA PRO A 234 10.58 -10.37 -22.13
C PRO A 234 11.35 -11.21 -21.11
N SER A 235 11.00 -11.12 -19.83
CA SER A 235 11.58 -11.87 -18.72
C SER A 235 10.49 -12.31 -17.76
N GLU A 236 10.77 -13.34 -16.98
CA GLU A 236 9.88 -13.81 -15.90
C GLU A 236 9.99 -12.95 -14.63
N ARG A 237 11.08 -12.17 -14.52
CA ARG A 237 11.38 -11.32 -13.37
C ARG A 237 10.81 -9.91 -13.54
N GLN A 238 10.52 -9.26 -12.41
CA GLN A 238 10.19 -7.84 -12.41
C GLN A 238 11.33 -7.02 -13.06
N HIS A 239 10.95 -6.03 -13.85
CA HIS A 239 11.87 -5.11 -14.50
C HIS A 239 12.67 -4.24 -13.50
N SER A 240 12.05 -3.92 -12.36
CA SER A 240 12.66 -3.16 -11.27
C SER A 240 12.38 -3.81 -9.92
N TYR A 241 13.25 -3.56 -8.95
CA TYR A 241 13.00 -3.92 -7.56
C TYR A 241 13.57 -2.88 -6.59
N PRO A 242 12.76 -2.38 -5.65
CA PRO A 242 11.31 -2.59 -5.55
C PRO A 242 10.56 -2.19 -6.83
N PRO A 243 9.42 -2.83 -7.17
CA PRO A 243 8.65 -2.43 -8.34
C PRO A 243 8.28 -0.95 -8.27
N GLU A 244 8.57 -0.24 -9.35
CA GLU A 244 8.24 1.17 -9.52
C GLU A 244 6.80 1.29 -10.04
N GLY A 245 6.08 2.28 -9.55
CA GLY A 245 4.73 2.60 -9.96
C GLY A 245 4.52 4.11 -10.10
N VAL A 246 3.36 4.48 -10.63
CA VAL A 246 2.97 5.87 -10.88
C VAL A 246 1.68 6.22 -10.15
N LEU A 247 1.63 7.43 -9.60
CA LEU A 247 0.41 8.09 -9.19
C LEU A 247 -0.24 8.68 -10.44
N HIS A 248 -1.30 8.05 -10.93
CA HIS A 248 -2.08 8.59 -12.02
C HIS A 248 -2.91 9.78 -11.52
N VAL A 249 -2.53 10.99 -11.91
CA VAL A 249 -2.96 12.23 -11.24
C VAL A 249 -4.43 12.55 -11.46
N ASP A 250 -4.99 12.24 -12.63
CA ASP A 250 -6.40 12.52 -12.90
C ASP A 250 -7.33 11.74 -11.97
N THR A 251 -6.91 10.55 -11.54
CA THR A 251 -7.69 9.65 -10.69
C THR A 251 -7.07 9.45 -9.30
N TYR A 252 -5.93 10.09 -9.01
CA TYR A 252 -5.07 9.89 -7.84
C TYR A 252 -4.87 8.42 -7.44
N ARG A 253 -4.73 7.53 -8.45
CA ARG A 253 -4.55 6.09 -8.25
C ARG A 253 -3.08 5.74 -8.25
N LEU A 254 -2.67 4.92 -7.29
CA LEU A 254 -1.36 4.27 -7.32
C LEU A 254 -1.45 3.05 -8.23
N CYS A 255 -0.74 3.09 -9.36
CA CYS A 255 -0.70 2.00 -10.34
C CYS A 255 0.70 1.41 -10.45
N VAL A 256 0.82 0.08 -10.43
CA VAL A 256 2.08 -0.64 -10.60
C VAL A 256 1.93 -1.68 -11.69
N ASN A 257 2.91 -1.80 -12.57
CA ASN A 257 2.96 -2.89 -13.53
C ASN A 257 3.81 -4.04 -12.96
N LEU A 258 3.22 -5.23 -12.91
CA LEU A 258 3.88 -6.43 -12.40
C LEU A 258 3.94 -7.50 -13.49
N VAL A 259 5.08 -8.19 -13.56
CA VAL A 259 5.24 -9.40 -14.36
C VAL A 259 4.61 -10.56 -13.58
N CYS A 260 3.51 -11.07 -14.12
CA CYS A 260 2.69 -12.10 -13.53
C CYS A 260 2.71 -13.37 -14.37
N ARG A 261 2.64 -14.52 -13.71
CA ARG A 261 2.47 -15.82 -14.36
C ARG A 261 1.35 -16.56 -13.69
N TRP A 262 0.57 -17.28 -14.47
CA TRP A 262 -0.28 -18.30 -13.88
C TRP A 262 0.59 -19.46 -13.37
N ASP A 263 0.33 -19.86 -12.13
CA ASP A 263 0.91 -21.06 -11.54
C ASP A 263 -0.13 -22.18 -11.48
N PRO A 264 -0.18 -23.07 -12.48
CA PRO A 264 -0.83 -24.34 -12.31
C PRO A 264 0.13 -25.22 -11.53
N LEU A 265 -0.12 -25.39 -10.24
CA LEU A 265 0.66 -26.21 -9.31
C LEU A 265 1.03 -27.65 -9.79
N LYS A 266 0.67 -28.10 -11.01
CA LYS A 266 0.99 -29.42 -11.61
C LYS A 266 1.05 -29.47 -13.16
N GLY A 267 1.41 -28.42 -13.91
CA GLY A 267 1.27 -28.46 -15.39
C GLY A 267 2.26 -27.69 -16.27
N GLY A 268 3.21 -26.96 -15.69
CA GLY A 268 4.11 -26.06 -16.43
C GLY A 268 3.61 -24.62 -16.40
N PHE A 269 4.52 -23.66 -16.42
CA PHE A 269 4.20 -22.25 -16.19
C PHE A 269 3.65 -21.56 -17.44
N GLY A 270 2.62 -20.75 -17.28
CA GLY A 270 2.15 -19.85 -18.34
C GLY A 270 3.21 -18.82 -18.72
N LYS A 271 3.02 -18.15 -19.86
CA LYS A 271 3.88 -17.02 -20.25
C LYS A 271 3.89 -15.93 -19.17
N PRO A 272 5.01 -15.22 -18.99
CA PRO A 272 5.05 -14.02 -18.16
C PRO A 272 4.28 -12.91 -18.86
N ILE A 273 3.30 -12.34 -18.18
CA ILE A 273 2.39 -11.30 -18.70
C ILE A 273 2.57 -10.03 -17.86
N ASN A 274 2.65 -8.88 -18.52
CA ASN A 274 2.61 -7.58 -17.87
C ASN A 274 1.18 -7.25 -17.44
N VAL A 275 0.94 -7.15 -16.13
CA VAL A 275 -0.37 -6.83 -15.56
C VAL A 275 -0.27 -5.56 -14.73
N LEU A 276 -1.02 -4.54 -15.14
CA LEU A 276 -1.17 -3.31 -14.36
C LEU A 276 -2.18 -3.51 -13.23
N PHE A 277 -1.77 -3.22 -12.00
CA PHE A 277 -2.61 -3.24 -10.81
C PHE A 277 -2.80 -1.85 -10.24
N VAL A 278 -4.02 -1.54 -9.80
CA VAL A 278 -4.33 -0.45 -8.87
C VAL A 278 -4.06 -0.94 -7.45
N ILE A 279 -3.31 -0.18 -6.67
CA ILE A 279 -3.04 -0.49 -5.26
C ILE A 279 -4.22 -0.06 -4.40
N ASP A 280 -4.81 -1.00 -3.67
CA ASP A 280 -5.94 -0.74 -2.78
C ASP A 280 -5.66 -1.25 -1.36
N THR A 281 -5.44 -0.32 -0.43
CA THR A 281 -5.22 -0.61 0.99
C THR A 281 -6.49 -0.94 1.77
N THR A 282 -7.67 -0.86 1.15
CA THR A 282 -8.97 -1.24 1.72
C THR A 282 -9.49 -2.58 1.22
N ALA A 283 -9.05 -3.00 0.03
CA ALA A 283 -9.29 -4.34 -0.50
C ALA A 283 -8.42 -5.37 0.22
N VAL A 284 -9.06 -6.37 0.81
CA VAL A 284 -8.34 -7.50 1.44
C VAL A 284 -7.73 -8.39 0.37
N TRP A 285 -8.56 -8.74 -0.62
CA TRP A 285 -8.20 -9.64 -1.71
C TRP A 285 -7.64 -8.85 -2.89
N SER A 286 -6.85 -9.54 -3.71
CA SER A 286 -6.49 -9.02 -5.04
C SER A 286 -7.51 -9.48 -6.06
N TYR A 287 -7.70 -8.69 -7.11
CA TYR A 287 -8.69 -8.95 -8.14
C TYR A 287 -8.07 -8.82 -9.53
N LEU A 288 -8.50 -9.66 -10.46
CA LEU A 288 -8.10 -9.62 -11.86
C LEU A 288 -9.32 -9.43 -12.74
N SER A 289 -9.20 -8.54 -13.71
CA SER A 289 -10.15 -8.42 -14.81
C SER A 289 -10.25 -9.73 -15.60
N LYS A 290 -11.41 -9.98 -16.23
CA LYS A 290 -11.59 -11.14 -17.11
C LYS A 290 -10.52 -11.22 -18.19
N LYS A 291 -10.10 -10.07 -18.74
CA LYS A 291 -9.03 -9.96 -19.74
C LYS A 291 -7.67 -10.40 -19.18
N ALA A 292 -7.30 -9.93 -17.99
CA ALA A 292 -6.05 -10.34 -17.35
C ALA A 292 -6.04 -11.84 -17.01
N MET A 293 -7.16 -12.38 -16.50
CA MET A 293 -7.29 -13.81 -16.24
C MET A 293 -7.14 -14.64 -17.53
N ALA A 294 -7.82 -14.24 -18.60
CA ALA A 294 -7.75 -14.91 -19.90
C ALA A 294 -6.32 -14.87 -20.48
N ALA A 295 -5.64 -13.72 -20.39
CA ALA A 295 -4.26 -13.56 -20.83
C ALA A 295 -3.30 -14.48 -20.05
N LEU A 296 -3.41 -14.52 -18.72
CA LEU A 296 -2.58 -15.38 -17.86
C LEU A 296 -2.84 -16.87 -18.09
N LEU A 297 -4.06 -17.24 -18.44
CA LEU A 297 -4.46 -18.63 -18.74
C LEU A 297 -4.24 -19.03 -20.21
N GLU A 298 -3.79 -18.10 -21.06
CA GLU A 298 -3.69 -18.29 -22.51
C GLU A 298 -5.02 -18.76 -23.15
N LYS A 299 -6.14 -18.22 -22.65
CA LYS A 299 -7.50 -18.53 -23.12
C LYS A 299 -8.14 -17.33 -23.83
N PRO A 300 -9.14 -17.56 -24.70
CA PRO A 300 -10.00 -16.49 -25.20
C PRO A 300 -10.70 -15.75 -24.04
N ILE A 301 -10.91 -14.45 -24.18
CA ILE A 301 -11.56 -13.60 -23.16
C ILE A 301 -12.98 -14.09 -22.84
N ASP A 302 -13.73 -14.50 -23.88
CA ASP A 302 -15.11 -14.98 -23.77
C ASP A 302 -15.22 -16.46 -23.33
N SER A 303 -14.15 -17.03 -22.78
CA SER A 303 -14.17 -18.39 -22.26
C SER A 303 -15.05 -18.47 -21.01
N ASP A 304 -16.19 -19.16 -21.09
CA ASP A 304 -17.06 -19.49 -19.94
C ASP A 304 -16.35 -20.28 -18.82
N ALA A 305 -15.15 -20.80 -19.09
CA ALA A 305 -14.35 -21.62 -18.18
C ALA A 305 -13.23 -20.86 -17.44
N LEU A 306 -13.43 -19.58 -17.11
CA LEU A 306 -12.51 -18.87 -16.19
C LEU A 306 -12.75 -19.34 -14.74
N PRO A 307 -11.68 -19.61 -13.97
CA PRO A 307 -11.82 -20.10 -12.60
C PRO A 307 -12.34 -18.99 -11.67
N SER A 308 -12.96 -19.38 -10.56
CA SER A 308 -13.45 -18.45 -9.54
C SER A 308 -12.33 -17.78 -8.72
N ASN A 309 -11.10 -18.30 -8.79
CA ASN A 309 -9.89 -17.72 -8.24
C ASN A 309 -8.69 -18.18 -9.08
N LEU A 310 -7.65 -17.35 -9.14
CA LEU A 310 -6.40 -17.65 -9.86
C LEU A 310 -5.21 -17.44 -8.92
N THR A 311 -4.34 -18.46 -8.82
CA THR A 311 -3.03 -18.30 -8.19
C THR A 311 -2.07 -17.68 -9.19
N VAL A 312 -1.54 -16.52 -8.83
CA VAL A 312 -0.60 -15.76 -9.64
C VAL A 312 0.77 -15.80 -8.99
N ARG A 313 1.78 -16.17 -9.78
CA ARG A 313 3.18 -16.13 -9.41
C ARG A 313 3.80 -14.80 -9.83
N ILE A 314 4.55 -14.21 -8.92
CA ILE A 314 5.35 -13.00 -9.11
C ILE A 314 6.77 -13.35 -8.70
N GLU A 315 7.71 -13.23 -9.62
CA GLU A 315 9.14 -13.44 -9.34
C GLU A 315 9.82 -12.08 -9.16
N ASP A 316 10.52 -11.90 -8.04
CA ASP A 316 11.28 -10.69 -7.76
C ASP A 316 12.62 -10.64 -8.54
N HIS A 317 13.36 -9.53 -8.43
CA HIS A 317 14.65 -9.38 -9.11
C HIS A 317 15.72 -10.39 -8.68
N LEU A 318 15.61 -11.00 -7.50
CA LEU A 318 16.54 -12.02 -6.99
C LEU A 318 16.13 -13.43 -7.42
N GLY A 319 15.02 -13.59 -8.15
CA GLY A 319 14.48 -14.88 -8.54
C GLY A 319 13.67 -15.55 -7.43
N LYS A 320 13.28 -14.81 -6.37
CA LYS A 320 12.39 -15.34 -5.35
C LYS A 320 10.95 -15.30 -5.85
N GLU A 321 10.30 -16.44 -5.80
CA GLU A 321 8.91 -16.59 -6.22
C GLU A 321 7.95 -16.30 -5.07
N HIS A 322 6.91 -15.54 -5.38
CA HIS A 322 5.81 -15.22 -4.49
C HIS A 322 4.49 -15.63 -5.14
N LEU A 323 3.60 -16.25 -4.35
CA LEU A 323 2.29 -16.69 -4.79
C LEU A 323 1.20 -15.83 -4.15
N ILE A 324 0.39 -15.19 -4.98
CA ILE A 324 -0.78 -14.42 -4.55
C ILE A 324 -2.06 -15.03 -5.13
N GLU A 325 -3.14 -14.92 -4.39
CA GLU A 325 -4.47 -15.35 -4.84
C GLU A 325 -5.24 -14.14 -5.34
N CYS A 326 -5.84 -14.28 -6.52
CA CYS A 326 -6.66 -13.24 -7.13
C CYS A 326 -8.06 -13.78 -7.45
N ALA A 327 -9.09 -13.05 -7.03
CA ALA A 327 -10.47 -13.30 -7.44
C ALA A 327 -10.78 -12.57 -8.76
N PRO A 328 -11.83 -12.96 -9.50
CA PRO A 328 -12.33 -12.17 -10.62
C PRO A 328 -12.84 -10.81 -10.13
N SER A 329 -12.46 -9.74 -10.83
CA SER A 329 -13.09 -8.44 -10.69
C SER A 329 -14.56 -8.49 -11.11
N PHE A 330 -15.41 -7.67 -10.51
CA PHE A 330 -16.86 -7.69 -10.73
C PHE A 330 -17.49 -6.30 -10.62
N GLY A 331 -18.74 -6.16 -11.07
CA GLY A 331 -19.48 -4.90 -10.97
C GLY A 331 -18.78 -3.75 -11.71
N ASP A 332 -18.71 -2.59 -11.06
CA ASP A 332 -18.19 -1.36 -11.65
C ASP A 332 -16.68 -1.37 -11.94
N PHE A 333 -15.95 -2.39 -11.46
CA PHE A 333 -14.50 -2.52 -11.61
C PHE A 333 -14.09 -3.79 -12.38
N GLU A 334 -15.00 -4.42 -13.12
CA GLU A 334 -14.76 -5.70 -13.80
C GLU A 334 -13.58 -5.68 -14.81
N HIS A 335 -13.20 -4.50 -15.30
CA HIS A 335 -12.14 -4.29 -16.27
C HIS A 335 -10.78 -3.91 -15.65
N ILE A 336 -10.70 -3.66 -14.34
CA ILE A 336 -9.44 -3.31 -13.67
C ILE A 336 -8.88 -4.46 -12.83
N ASN A 337 -7.59 -4.40 -12.54
CA ASN A 337 -6.93 -5.33 -11.62
C ASN A 337 -6.55 -4.59 -10.34
N ILE A 338 -6.77 -5.23 -9.19
CA ILE A 338 -6.56 -4.62 -7.87
C ILE A 338 -5.53 -5.46 -7.10
N LEU A 339 -4.52 -4.81 -6.53
CA LEU A 339 -3.59 -5.44 -5.59
C LEU A 339 -4.01 -5.08 -4.17
N GLY A 340 -4.61 -6.04 -3.48
CA GLY A 340 -5.10 -5.88 -2.11
C GLY A 340 -4.05 -6.14 -1.04
N THR A 341 -4.42 -5.87 0.21
CA THR A 341 -3.53 -5.93 1.38
C THR A 341 -3.02 -7.34 1.69
N GLN A 342 -3.76 -8.40 1.38
CA GLN A 342 -3.28 -9.77 1.55
C GLN A 342 -2.10 -10.07 0.62
N ALA A 343 -2.19 -9.67 -0.66
CA ALA A 343 -1.11 -9.87 -1.61
C ALA A 343 0.11 -9.01 -1.25
N MET A 344 -0.11 -7.73 -0.91
CA MET A 344 0.96 -6.85 -0.42
C MET A 344 1.66 -7.44 0.81
N GLY A 345 0.91 -8.01 1.75
CA GLY A 345 1.47 -8.71 2.92
C GLY A 345 2.29 -9.95 2.57
N ARG A 346 1.83 -10.79 1.64
CA ARG A 346 2.59 -11.96 1.13
C ARG A 346 3.87 -11.57 0.40
N LEU A 347 3.84 -10.46 -0.32
CA LEU A 347 4.99 -9.88 -1.01
C LEU A 347 5.92 -9.14 -0.04
N GLY A 348 5.40 -8.77 1.13
CA GLY A 348 6.11 -7.94 2.11
C GLY A 348 6.33 -6.53 1.59
N TRP A 349 5.42 -5.99 0.78
CA TRP A 349 5.57 -4.67 0.14
C TRP A 349 4.65 -3.62 0.76
N SER A 350 5.12 -2.37 0.81
CA SER A 350 4.33 -1.20 1.18
C SER A 350 4.36 -0.16 0.05
N PRO A 351 3.25 0.52 -0.27
CA PRO A 351 3.26 1.60 -1.24
C PRO A 351 3.90 2.85 -0.62
N VAL A 352 5.10 3.19 -1.09
CA VAL A 352 5.86 4.36 -0.63
C VAL A 352 5.90 5.38 -1.73
N VAL A 353 5.15 6.48 -1.58
CA VAL A 353 5.11 7.54 -2.56
C VAL A 353 6.36 8.39 -2.42
N VAL A 354 7.18 8.38 -3.47
CA VAL A 354 8.47 9.06 -3.55
C VAL A 354 8.27 10.54 -3.87
N GLU A 355 7.30 10.84 -4.74
CA GLU A 355 6.98 12.19 -5.17
C GLU A 355 5.46 12.34 -5.28
N TRP A 356 4.90 13.32 -4.56
CA TRP A 356 3.52 13.74 -4.71
C TRP A 356 3.48 14.92 -5.69
N GLY A 357 3.13 14.66 -6.96
CA GLY A 357 3.11 15.67 -8.03
C GLY A 357 2.44 15.15 -9.31
N ASP A 358 2.45 15.97 -10.37
CA ASP A 358 1.73 15.74 -11.64
C ASP A 358 2.11 14.43 -12.36
N TRP A 359 3.25 13.82 -11.99
CA TRP A 359 3.70 12.49 -12.40
C TRP A 359 4.33 11.76 -11.21
N GLY A 360 3.65 11.81 -10.07
CA GLY A 360 4.17 11.26 -8.82
C GLY A 360 4.63 9.82 -8.99
N MET A 361 5.84 9.52 -8.54
CA MET A 361 6.36 8.15 -8.57
C MET A 361 6.18 7.52 -7.19
N PHE A 362 5.88 6.23 -7.15
CA PHE A 362 5.95 5.45 -5.92
C PHE A 362 6.70 4.16 -6.15
N ILE A 363 7.10 3.52 -5.05
CA ILE A 363 7.73 2.20 -5.07
C ILE A 363 6.95 1.25 -4.16
N MET A 364 6.90 -0.02 -4.54
CA MET A 364 6.41 -1.11 -3.69
C MET A 364 7.56 -1.59 -2.79
N ALA A 365 7.91 -0.80 -1.78
CA ALA A 365 9.10 -1.03 -0.97
C ALA A 365 8.95 -2.26 -0.05
N PRO A 366 9.92 -3.19 -0.02
CA PRO A 366 9.89 -4.29 0.92
C PRO A 366 10.10 -3.82 2.37
N VAL A 367 9.41 -4.43 3.32
CA VAL A 367 9.47 -4.05 4.75
C VAL A 367 10.87 -4.20 5.34
N SER A 368 11.68 -5.16 4.87
CA SER A 368 13.07 -5.33 5.31
C SER A 368 13.96 -4.10 5.01
N ILE A 369 13.51 -3.22 4.11
CA ILE A 369 14.18 -1.97 3.78
C ILE A 369 13.70 -0.82 4.70
N VAL A 370 12.73 -1.03 5.60
CA VAL A 370 12.25 0.00 6.53
C VAL A 370 12.36 -0.54 7.95
N THR A 371 13.54 -0.37 8.56
CA THR A 371 13.68 -0.65 10.00
C THR A 371 13.30 0.58 10.79
N PHE A 372 12.33 0.45 11.71
CA PHE A 372 11.99 1.51 12.64
C PHE A 372 12.89 1.37 13.88
N TYR A 373 13.81 2.32 14.09
CA TYR A 373 14.61 2.40 15.32
C TYR A 373 13.86 3.08 16.46
#